data_AF-A0A239RG21-F1
#
_entry.id   AF-A0A239RG21-F1
#
_cell.length_a   1.000
_cell.length_b   1.000
_cell.length_c   1.000
_cell.angle_alpha   90.00
_cell.angle_beta   90.00
_cell.angle_gamma   90.00
#
_symmetry.space_group_name_H-M   'P 1'
#
loop_
_entity.id
_entity.type
_entity.pdbx_description
1 polymer ?
#
loop_
_entity_poly.entity_id
_entity_poly.type
_entity_poly.pdbx_seq_one_letter_code
_entity_poly.pdbx_strand_id
1 'polypeptide(L)'
;MGNVRIAIRDSTDTHSIGFFDNVAGIEYKSANLHRFLAGSASVLTLKYNSKSIDTIRSGCKLAFRYKNRDYWLNIMDFSKKAYEVEIKAYSVGLELNNEKRGTHKADRAMSFAEYLAYYDPEHSLELGVNEVADKRIKLEWTGTDTILSRLFSIANSFGAELEFAVELNQDYSLKRQILNVYRAGNLGSNRKGKPVRVGKELKVINYSDNIKDLRTAIRATGKDGLTIDGLNKKIYDDNNRLLYYSSGMTVYAPQSRDRFPSVGKKSNDNWIVEDLGETQYETKEALWAYMYGEIQKKSVPEITYDVEGAIDSDIGDTQTLIDDKHFEPGLYVQARVSELEEDILEEKVTKSTFINFERKFAQTADALMKQVEKLAEEAAPYTIRLNTDNGLTFKNYDGQTTIDARLEKAGKDVECQWQWKLEGDVIGNQSALTVDGNAINDKAVLFVSALIDGKEVAKTEATLVNLVEPIELQVRASNGNVFKNGIISTNLTATLWRGGQEIDKDGTEFSYIWTKVKDDETPDELWNRAHSYSQKTIKLTQEDLFRRASFFCDVEYIGKRN
;
A
#
# COMPACT_ATOMS: atom_id res chain seq x y z
N MET A 1 -25.79 39.23 28.52
CA MET A 1 -26.49 37.96 28.73
C MET A 1 -27.63 37.89 27.74
N GLY A 2 -27.65 36.84 26.92
CA GLY A 2 -28.81 36.51 26.12
C GLY A 2 -29.96 36.14 27.04
N ASN A 3 -31.21 36.40 26.62
CA ASN A 3 -32.38 35.90 27.32
C ASN A 3 -33.14 34.99 26.36
N VAL A 4 -32.95 33.68 26.53
CA VAL A 4 -33.67 32.67 25.75
C VAL A 4 -34.90 32.26 26.55
N ARG A 5 -36.06 32.71 26.08
CA ARG A 5 -37.34 32.34 26.67
C ARG A 5 -37.67 30.88 26.35
N ILE A 6 -37.87 30.08 27.38
CA ILE A 6 -38.22 28.65 27.27
C ILE A 6 -39.62 28.44 27.84
N ALA A 7 -40.56 28.03 26.99
CA ALA A 7 -41.89 27.65 27.41
C ALA A 7 -41.85 26.33 28.19
N ILE A 8 -42.53 26.30 29.33
CA ILE A 8 -42.79 25.09 30.08
C ILE A 8 -44.20 24.65 29.69
N ARG A 9 -44.29 23.55 28.97
CA ARG A 9 -45.55 22.95 28.52
C ARG A 9 -45.98 21.88 29.50
N ASP A 10 -47.28 21.71 29.65
CA ASP A 10 -47.82 20.61 30.44
C ASP A 10 -47.48 19.23 29.79
N SER A 11 -47.79 18.13 30.48
CA SER A 11 -47.42 16.80 30.00
C SER A 11 -48.09 16.37 28.69
N THR A 12 -49.23 16.98 28.37
CA THR A 12 -50.00 16.73 27.15
C THR A 12 -49.71 17.72 26.01
N ASP A 13 -48.80 18.67 26.24
CA ASP A 13 -48.48 19.75 25.31
C ASP A 13 -49.69 20.58 24.84
N THR A 14 -50.74 20.67 25.67
CA THR A 14 -51.96 21.42 25.35
C THR A 14 -51.83 22.91 25.66
N HIS A 15 -51.09 23.29 26.71
CA HIS A 15 -50.87 24.69 27.07
C HIS A 15 -49.57 24.92 27.83
N SER A 16 -49.12 26.18 27.84
CA SER A 16 -47.95 26.60 28.59
C SER A 16 -48.34 26.84 30.05
N ILE A 17 -47.67 26.16 30.97
CA ILE A 17 -47.87 26.30 32.42
C ILE A 17 -46.90 27.31 33.06
N GLY A 18 -45.94 27.81 32.28
CA GLY A 18 -45.00 28.84 32.70
C GLY A 18 -43.93 29.09 31.64
N PHE A 19 -43.00 29.99 31.94
CA PHE A 19 -41.82 30.25 31.13
C PHE A 19 -40.59 30.34 32.02
N PHE A 20 -39.51 29.69 31.64
CA PHE A 20 -38.18 30.10 32.07
C PHE A 20 -37.77 31.32 31.24
N ASP A 21 -37.54 32.43 31.92
CA ASP A 21 -37.28 33.74 31.31
C ASP A 21 -36.64 34.62 32.39
N ASN A 22 -35.39 35.04 32.18
CA ASN A 22 -34.63 35.82 33.16
C ASN A 22 -35.00 37.32 33.15
N VAL A 23 -35.95 37.72 32.29
CA VAL A 23 -36.53 39.07 32.27
C VAL A 23 -37.95 39.06 32.82
N ALA A 24 -38.79 38.13 32.37
CA ALA A 24 -40.22 38.11 32.70
C ALA A 24 -40.78 36.69 32.87
N GLY A 25 -40.19 35.89 33.77
CA GLY A 25 -40.66 34.55 34.10
C GLY A 25 -39.92 33.92 35.27
N ILE A 26 -39.80 32.59 35.24
CA ILE A 26 -39.02 31.84 36.22
C ILE A 26 -37.55 32.03 35.88
N GLU A 27 -36.82 32.68 36.78
CA GLU A 27 -35.38 32.87 36.64
C GLU A 27 -34.65 31.52 36.73
N TYR A 28 -33.83 31.23 35.73
CA TYR A 28 -32.99 30.05 35.66
C TYR A 28 -31.52 30.46 35.71
N LYS A 29 -30.74 29.71 36.51
CA LYS A 29 -29.34 30.01 36.83
C LYS A 29 -28.36 29.44 35.83
N SER A 30 -28.73 28.35 35.16
CA SER A 30 -27.90 27.71 34.14
C SER A 30 -28.79 26.96 33.17
N ALA A 31 -28.42 26.96 31.89
CA ALA A 31 -29.07 26.18 30.85
C ALA A 31 -27.99 25.69 29.87
N ASN A 32 -27.57 24.43 30.04
CA ASN A 32 -26.56 23.80 29.20
C ASN A 32 -27.21 22.84 28.20
N LEU A 33 -27.05 23.12 26.92
CA LEU A 33 -27.57 22.34 25.81
C LEU A 33 -26.44 21.49 25.23
N HIS A 34 -26.55 20.17 25.37
CA HIS A 34 -25.67 19.20 24.74
C HIS A 34 -26.34 18.64 23.51
N ARG A 35 -25.70 18.76 22.36
CA ARG A 35 -26.19 18.28 21.06
C ARG A 35 -25.25 17.20 20.52
N PHE A 36 -25.84 16.20 19.86
CA PHE A 36 -25.14 15.03 19.35
C PHE A 36 -25.42 14.85 17.85
N LEU A 37 -24.44 14.38 17.09
CA LEU A 37 -24.59 14.07 15.67
C LEU A 37 -25.63 12.97 15.42
N ALA A 38 -25.66 11.94 16.26
CA ALA A 38 -26.64 10.88 16.16
C ALA A 38 -28.06 11.45 16.34
N GLY A 39 -28.83 11.49 15.25
CA GLY A 39 -30.19 12.00 15.27
C GLY A 39 -30.30 13.53 15.41
N SER A 40 -29.18 14.27 15.40
CA SER A 40 -29.14 15.64 15.93
C SER A 40 -29.77 15.76 17.33
N ALA A 41 -29.66 14.70 18.15
CA ALA A 41 -30.32 14.63 19.45
C ALA A 41 -29.82 15.74 20.38
N SER A 42 -30.71 16.23 21.26
CA SER A 42 -30.39 17.31 22.19
C SER A 42 -30.82 16.97 23.61
N VAL A 43 -29.96 17.30 24.57
CA VAL A 43 -30.22 17.23 26.01
C VAL A 43 -30.01 18.61 26.61
N LEU A 44 -31.04 19.12 27.28
CA LEU A 44 -30.95 20.37 28.03
C LEU A 44 -30.90 20.06 29.53
N THR A 45 -29.82 20.48 30.19
CA THR A 45 -29.74 20.51 31.65
C THR A 45 -29.97 21.94 32.14
N LEU A 46 -31.07 22.15 32.86
CA LEU A 46 -31.48 23.48 33.36
C LEU A 46 -31.55 23.47 34.89
N LYS A 47 -31.05 24.54 35.52
CA LYS A 47 -31.13 24.73 36.98
C LYS A 47 -31.83 26.03 37.35
N TYR A 48 -32.67 25.97 38.37
CA TYR A 48 -33.39 27.13 38.89
C TYR A 48 -33.72 26.94 40.37
N ASN A 49 -34.25 27.98 41.03
CA ASN A 49 -34.72 27.88 42.40
C ASN A 49 -36.25 27.77 42.44
N SER A 50 -36.78 26.86 43.26
CA SER A 50 -38.22 26.71 43.46
C SER A 50 -38.56 26.21 44.86
N LYS A 51 -39.73 26.62 45.35
CA LYS A 51 -40.38 25.99 46.51
C LYS A 51 -41.24 24.79 46.09
N SER A 52 -41.80 24.81 44.88
CA SER A 52 -42.75 23.82 44.34
C SER A 52 -42.04 22.60 43.74
N ILE A 53 -42.68 21.44 43.88
CA ILE A 53 -42.38 20.20 43.16
C ILE A 53 -43.53 19.74 42.25
N ASP A 54 -44.70 20.37 42.35
CA ASP A 54 -45.93 19.89 41.68
C ASP A 54 -46.16 20.53 40.32
N THR A 55 -45.65 21.75 40.13
CA THR A 55 -45.91 22.59 38.96
C THR A 55 -45.08 22.14 37.76
N ILE A 56 -43.77 21.97 37.93
CA ILE A 56 -42.84 21.51 36.90
C ILE A 56 -42.31 20.16 37.35
N ARG A 57 -42.41 19.15 36.50
CA ARG A 57 -42.07 17.75 36.84
C ARG A 57 -41.71 16.94 35.60
N SER A 58 -41.23 15.72 35.81
CA SER A 58 -41.09 14.73 34.73
C SER A 58 -42.40 14.58 33.95
N GLY A 59 -42.27 14.49 32.63
CA GLY A 59 -43.39 14.44 31.68
C GLY A 59 -43.76 15.78 31.04
N CYS A 60 -43.55 16.91 31.72
CA CYS A 60 -43.67 18.26 31.12
C CYS A 60 -42.71 18.42 29.94
N LYS A 61 -42.97 19.39 29.05
CA LYS A 61 -42.08 19.71 27.92
C LYS A 61 -41.40 21.06 28.09
N LEU A 62 -40.21 21.18 27.53
CA LEU A 62 -39.52 22.45 27.33
C LEU A 62 -39.52 22.76 25.83
N ALA A 63 -40.07 23.91 25.46
CA ALA A 63 -40.16 24.34 24.07
C ALA A 63 -39.58 25.74 23.88
N PHE A 64 -38.66 25.90 22.94
CA PHE A 64 -37.94 27.17 22.73
C PHE A 64 -37.35 27.28 21.34
N ARG A 65 -36.92 28.50 20.99
CA ARG A 65 -36.23 28.80 19.73
C ARG A 65 -34.85 29.34 20.06
N TYR A 66 -33.82 28.76 19.46
CA TYR A 66 -32.43 29.14 19.71
C TYR A 66 -31.61 28.95 18.44
N LYS A 67 -30.82 29.96 18.05
CA LYS A 67 -30.01 29.98 16.82
C LYS A 67 -30.77 29.52 15.56
N ASN A 68 -31.99 30.03 15.36
CA ASN A 68 -32.90 29.69 14.27
C ASN A 68 -33.33 28.21 14.21
N ARG A 69 -33.22 27.47 15.33
CA ARG A 69 -33.73 26.11 15.49
C ARG A 69 -34.81 26.07 16.56
N ASP A 70 -35.87 25.34 16.26
CA ASP A 70 -36.94 25.03 17.19
C ASP A 70 -36.55 23.79 18.02
N TYR A 71 -36.82 23.83 19.32
CA TYR A 71 -36.55 22.75 20.26
C TYR A 71 -37.82 22.40 21.01
N TRP A 72 -38.10 21.09 21.11
CA TRP A 72 -39.19 20.54 21.90
C TRP A 72 -38.65 19.31 22.63
N LEU A 73 -38.52 19.42 23.95
CA LEU A 73 -37.81 18.45 24.78
C LEU A 73 -38.71 17.90 25.88
N ASN A 74 -38.66 16.60 26.13
CA ASN A 74 -39.36 15.93 27.23
C ASN A 74 -38.54 16.02 28.51
N ILE A 75 -39.10 16.55 29.60
CA ILE A 75 -38.45 16.48 30.91
C ILE A 75 -38.49 15.03 31.38
N MET A 76 -37.32 14.38 31.38
CA MET A 76 -37.16 13.00 31.81
C MET A 76 -36.84 12.94 33.29
N ASP A 77 -35.86 13.76 33.71
CA ASP A 77 -35.42 13.83 35.09
C ASP A 77 -35.76 15.18 35.70
N PHE A 78 -36.32 15.13 36.91
CA PHE A 78 -36.52 16.26 37.80
C PHE A 78 -35.94 15.91 39.15
N SER A 79 -35.04 16.75 39.66
CA SER A 79 -34.49 16.59 41.00
C SER A 79 -34.47 17.92 41.75
N LYS A 80 -34.75 17.88 43.05
CA LYS A 80 -34.76 19.05 43.91
C LYS A 80 -33.96 18.80 45.19
N LYS A 81 -33.01 19.67 45.49
CA LYS A 81 -32.21 19.68 46.71
C LYS A 81 -32.41 21.02 47.41
N ALA A 82 -33.10 21.00 48.55
CA ALA A 82 -33.58 22.22 49.22
C ALA A 82 -34.38 23.11 48.24
N TYR A 83 -33.85 24.27 47.86
CA TYR A 83 -34.48 25.18 46.89
C TYR A 83 -34.00 24.97 45.46
N GLU A 84 -32.85 24.34 45.25
CA GLU A 84 -32.27 24.14 43.93
C GLU A 84 -32.98 22.98 43.21
N VAL A 85 -33.40 23.23 41.99
CA VAL A 85 -33.98 22.24 41.09
C VAL A 85 -33.05 22.07 39.90
N GLU A 86 -32.83 20.82 39.48
CA GLU A 86 -32.16 20.44 38.25
C GLU A 86 -33.13 19.61 37.39
N ILE A 87 -33.30 20.02 36.14
CA ILE A 87 -34.12 19.38 35.12
C ILE A 87 -33.22 18.87 33.99
N LYS A 88 -33.47 17.65 33.52
CA LYS A 88 -32.89 17.14 32.27
C LYS A 88 -33.99 16.81 31.27
N ALA A 89 -33.92 17.45 30.10
CA ALA A 89 -34.91 17.31 29.05
C ALA A 89 -34.29 16.82 27.73
N TYR A 90 -34.99 15.96 26.99
CA TYR A 90 -34.46 15.21 25.84
C TYR A 90 -35.34 15.43 24.59
N SER A 91 -34.73 15.59 23.41
CA SER A 91 -35.44 15.96 22.17
C SER A 91 -36.22 14.83 21.50
N VAL A 92 -35.89 13.57 21.79
CA VAL A 92 -36.53 12.42 21.13
C VAL A 92 -37.80 12.03 21.88
N GLY A 93 -38.87 11.73 21.13
CA GLY A 93 -40.16 11.33 21.66
C GLY A 93 -40.06 10.08 22.55
N LEU A 94 -40.93 10.00 23.56
CA LEU A 94 -40.98 8.87 24.50
C LEU A 94 -41.31 7.56 23.78
N GLU A 95 -42.18 7.59 22.78
CA GLU A 95 -42.58 6.43 21.97
C GLU A 95 -41.38 5.84 21.24
N LEU A 96 -40.64 6.67 20.49
CA LEU A 96 -39.45 6.23 19.75
C LEU A 96 -38.41 5.57 20.67
N ASN A 97 -38.22 6.13 21.86
CA ASN A 97 -37.26 5.66 22.84
C ASN A 97 -37.70 4.38 23.59
N ASN A 98 -38.99 4.21 23.86
CA ASN A 98 -39.45 3.19 24.79
C ASN A 98 -40.25 2.06 24.13
N GLU A 99 -40.94 2.32 23.02
CA GLU A 99 -41.67 1.28 22.31
C GLU A 99 -40.72 0.33 21.60
N LYS A 100 -41.03 -0.96 21.70
CA LYS A 100 -40.24 -2.03 21.11
C LYS A 100 -40.96 -2.68 19.95
N ARG A 101 -40.17 -3.16 19.00
CA ARG A 101 -40.62 -3.92 17.83
C ARG A 101 -39.87 -5.24 17.81
N GLY A 102 -40.61 -6.33 17.69
CA GLY A 102 -40.06 -7.68 17.65
C GLY A 102 -39.33 -7.98 16.34
N THR A 103 -39.20 -9.26 16.05
CA THR A 103 -38.57 -9.74 14.82
C THR A 103 -39.36 -9.30 13.59
N HIS A 104 -38.65 -9.01 12.51
CA HIS A 104 -39.27 -8.64 11.23
C HIS A 104 -38.35 -9.06 10.10
N LYS A 105 -38.92 -9.77 9.12
CA LYS A 105 -38.26 -10.11 7.87
C LYS A 105 -39.10 -9.52 6.74
N ALA A 106 -38.56 -8.52 6.03
CA ALA A 106 -39.26 -7.95 4.90
C ALA A 106 -39.48 -9.02 3.81
N ASP A 107 -40.64 -9.02 3.18
CA ASP A 107 -41.00 -9.93 2.09
C ASP A 107 -40.28 -9.56 0.78
N ARG A 108 -40.11 -8.25 0.54
CA ARG A 108 -39.40 -7.66 -0.61
C ARG A 108 -38.42 -6.57 -0.20
N ALA A 109 -37.67 -6.06 -1.17
CA ALA A 109 -36.91 -4.82 -0.98
C ALA A 109 -37.89 -3.63 -0.79
N MET A 110 -37.67 -2.85 0.27
CA MET A 110 -38.48 -1.69 0.64
C MET A 110 -37.61 -0.43 0.65
N SER A 111 -38.23 0.73 0.46
CA SER A 111 -37.63 2.05 0.63
C SER A 111 -37.51 2.43 2.11
N PHE A 112 -36.72 3.47 2.38
CA PHE A 112 -36.69 4.07 3.72
C PHE A 112 -38.09 4.50 4.17
N ALA A 113 -38.86 5.16 3.30
CA ALA A 113 -40.20 5.63 3.62
C ALA A 113 -41.19 4.49 3.95
N GLU A 114 -41.10 3.37 3.23
CA GLU A 114 -41.91 2.18 3.53
C GLU A 114 -41.54 1.55 4.87
N TYR A 115 -40.25 1.51 5.22
CA TYR A 115 -39.82 1.05 6.55
C TYR A 115 -40.26 2.01 7.66
N LEU A 116 -40.18 3.33 7.44
CA LEU A 116 -40.67 4.33 8.38
C LEU A 116 -42.16 4.12 8.66
N ALA A 117 -43.00 4.03 7.62
CA ALA A 117 -44.44 3.79 7.77
C ALA A 117 -44.77 2.46 8.47
N TYR A 118 -43.94 1.43 8.32
CA TYR A 118 -44.11 0.16 9.01
C TYR A 118 -43.81 0.25 10.50
N TYR A 119 -42.73 0.95 10.89
CA TYR A 119 -42.27 1.00 12.28
C TYR A 119 -42.90 2.14 13.10
N ASP A 120 -43.33 3.21 12.43
CA ASP A 120 -44.09 4.34 12.94
C ASP A 120 -45.49 4.38 12.26
N PRO A 121 -46.38 3.41 12.57
CA PRO A 121 -47.70 3.32 11.93
C PRO A 121 -48.64 4.48 12.32
N GLU A 122 -48.34 5.17 13.41
CA GLU A 122 -49.07 6.35 13.86
C GLU A 122 -48.66 7.61 13.09
N HIS A 123 -47.61 7.53 12.27
CA HIS A 123 -47.03 8.64 11.53
C HIS A 123 -46.70 9.82 12.45
N SER A 124 -46.13 9.51 13.63
CA SER A 124 -45.64 10.50 14.58
C SER A 124 -44.51 11.36 13.97
N LEU A 125 -43.80 10.82 12.97
CA LEU A 125 -42.75 11.49 12.22
C LEU A 125 -43.19 11.81 10.79
N GLU A 126 -43.09 13.08 10.41
CA GLU A 126 -43.14 13.50 9.01
C GLU A 126 -41.76 13.30 8.36
N LEU A 127 -41.70 12.55 7.25
CA LEU A 127 -40.47 12.42 6.48
C LEU A 127 -40.17 13.73 5.75
N GLY A 128 -39.06 14.36 6.10
CA GLY A 128 -38.57 15.59 5.47
C GLY A 128 -37.64 15.31 4.30
N VAL A 129 -36.39 15.78 4.40
CA VAL A 129 -35.34 15.47 3.42
C VAL A 129 -35.12 13.96 3.34
N ASN A 130 -35.01 13.40 2.14
CA ASN A 130 -34.70 11.98 1.93
C ASN A 130 -33.73 11.81 0.76
N GLU A 131 -32.43 11.83 1.05
CA GLU A 131 -31.37 11.71 0.04
C GLU A 131 -31.14 10.28 -0.45
N VAL A 132 -31.82 9.30 0.15
CA VAL A 132 -31.75 7.86 -0.20
C VAL A 132 -33.06 7.33 -0.76
N ALA A 133 -33.94 8.21 -1.24
CA ALA A 133 -35.24 7.87 -1.81
C ALA A 133 -35.16 6.92 -3.02
N ASP A 134 -34.02 6.90 -3.71
CA ASP A 134 -33.69 6.03 -4.84
C ASP A 134 -33.42 4.58 -4.42
N LYS A 135 -33.06 4.32 -3.15
CA LYS A 135 -32.65 2.99 -2.69
C LYS A 135 -33.84 2.12 -2.28
N ARG A 136 -33.70 0.81 -2.51
CA ARG A 136 -34.59 -0.23 -1.97
C ARG A 136 -33.72 -1.35 -1.42
N ILE A 137 -33.92 -1.75 -0.16
CA ILE A 137 -33.12 -2.77 0.52
C ILE A 137 -34.07 -3.75 1.20
N LYS A 138 -33.74 -5.05 1.17
CA LYS A 138 -34.46 -6.09 1.91
C LYS A 138 -33.74 -6.34 3.22
N LEU A 139 -34.35 -5.93 4.33
CA LEU A 139 -33.80 -6.03 5.68
C LEU A 139 -34.49 -7.11 6.51
N GLU A 140 -33.75 -7.64 7.48
CA GLU A 140 -34.21 -8.65 8.42
C GLU A 140 -33.64 -8.36 9.81
N TRP A 141 -34.48 -8.52 10.83
CA TRP A 141 -34.13 -8.38 12.23
C TRP A 141 -34.66 -9.58 13.02
N THR A 142 -33.76 -10.21 13.76
CA THR A 142 -34.04 -11.40 14.59
C THR A 142 -34.22 -11.05 16.07
N GLY A 143 -33.98 -9.79 16.46
CA GLY A 143 -34.07 -9.29 17.82
C GLY A 143 -35.23 -8.32 18.06
N THR A 144 -35.43 -7.97 19.33
CA THR A 144 -36.39 -6.96 19.77
C THR A 144 -35.66 -5.67 20.13
N ASP A 145 -35.98 -4.59 19.43
CA ASP A 145 -35.32 -3.29 19.58
C ASP A 145 -36.35 -2.16 19.70
N THR A 146 -35.92 -0.99 20.17
CA THR A 146 -36.79 0.20 20.17
C THR A 146 -37.04 0.69 18.75
N ILE A 147 -38.12 1.47 18.54
CA ILE A 147 -38.37 2.10 17.24
C ILE A 147 -37.16 2.96 16.83
N LEU A 148 -36.61 3.75 17.76
CA LEU A 148 -35.43 4.56 17.49
C LEU A 148 -34.23 3.73 17.01
N SER A 149 -33.90 2.65 17.71
CA SER A 149 -32.82 1.74 17.32
C SER A 149 -33.08 1.09 15.96
N ARG A 150 -34.35 0.77 15.66
CA ARG A 150 -34.75 0.24 14.36
C ARG A 150 -34.55 1.27 13.25
N LEU A 151 -34.94 2.53 13.45
CA LEU A 151 -34.74 3.63 12.50
C LEU A 151 -33.24 3.87 12.22
N PHE A 152 -32.39 3.90 13.25
CA PHE A 152 -30.94 4.00 13.05
C PHE A 152 -30.37 2.79 12.31
N SER A 153 -30.84 1.57 12.62
CA SER A 153 -30.44 0.36 11.89
C SER A 153 -30.81 0.45 10.41
N ILE A 154 -32.02 0.93 10.09
CA ILE A 154 -32.45 1.16 8.70
C ILE A 154 -31.53 2.20 8.05
N ALA A 155 -31.31 3.36 8.68
CA ALA A 155 -30.45 4.40 8.14
C ALA A 155 -29.04 3.88 7.83
N ASN A 156 -28.44 3.13 8.75
CA ASN A 156 -27.13 2.51 8.56
C ASN A 156 -27.10 1.59 7.34
N SER A 157 -28.10 0.71 7.19
CA SER A 157 -28.20 -0.17 6.01
C SER A 157 -28.38 0.60 4.69
N PHE A 158 -29.04 1.75 4.73
CA PHE A 158 -29.20 2.64 3.59
C PHE A 158 -27.95 3.53 3.34
N GLY A 159 -26.94 3.48 4.20
CA GLY A 159 -25.78 4.36 4.16
C GLY A 159 -26.19 5.81 4.40
N ALA A 160 -27.07 6.02 5.39
CA ALA A 160 -27.70 7.28 5.72
C ALA A 160 -27.52 7.62 7.21
N GLU A 161 -27.70 8.89 7.53
CA GLU A 161 -27.75 9.43 8.89
C GLU A 161 -29.04 10.23 9.09
N LEU A 162 -29.52 10.24 10.33
CA LEU A 162 -30.81 10.80 10.70
C LEU A 162 -30.65 12.14 11.40
N GLU A 163 -31.56 13.06 11.14
CA GLU A 163 -31.79 14.26 11.95
C GLU A 163 -33.26 14.31 12.36
N PHE A 164 -33.50 14.35 13.67
CA PHE A 164 -34.82 14.62 14.23
C PHE A 164 -34.93 16.13 14.48
N ALA A 165 -35.80 16.78 13.71
CA ALA A 165 -36.12 18.19 13.86
C ALA A 165 -37.57 18.35 14.31
N VAL A 166 -37.91 19.55 14.77
CA VAL A 166 -39.28 19.91 15.14
C VAL A 166 -39.61 21.28 14.57
N GLU A 167 -40.90 21.52 14.36
CA GLU A 167 -41.44 22.87 14.19
C GLU A 167 -42.40 23.16 15.33
N LEU A 168 -42.33 24.39 15.85
CA LEU A 168 -43.21 24.88 16.89
C LEU A 168 -44.22 25.87 16.32
N ASN A 169 -45.44 25.86 16.87
CA ASN A 169 -46.39 26.94 16.68
C ASN A 169 -45.93 28.22 17.40
N GLN A 170 -46.58 29.35 17.13
CA GLN A 170 -46.24 30.63 17.78
C GLN A 170 -46.36 30.57 19.31
N ASP A 171 -47.27 29.74 19.84
CA ASP A 171 -47.50 29.53 21.27
C ASP A 171 -46.56 28.48 21.91
N TYR A 172 -45.54 28.01 21.17
CA TYR A 172 -44.58 26.97 21.55
C TYR A 172 -45.15 25.54 21.66
N SER A 173 -46.41 25.29 21.26
CA SER A 173 -46.88 23.91 21.08
C SER A 173 -46.17 23.24 19.91
N LEU A 174 -45.97 21.91 19.99
CA LEU A 174 -45.43 21.13 18.89
C LEU A 174 -46.37 21.20 17.69
N LYS A 175 -45.84 21.63 16.53
CA LYS A 175 -46.57 21.60 15.26
C LYS A 175 -46.38 20.27 14.56
N ARG A 176 -45.12 19.82 14.44
CA ARG A 176 -44.75 18.53 13.82
C ARG A 176 -43.34 18.10 14.21
N GLN A 177 -43.10 16.80 14.18
CA GLN A 177 -41.76 16.22 14.25
C GLN A 177 -41.34 15.78 12.85
N ILE A 178 -40.12 16.12 12.46
CA ILE A 178 -39.60 15.91 11.12
C ILE A 178 -38.41 14.97 11.22
N LEU A 179 -38.42 13.89 10.45
CA LEU A 179 -37.28 13.02 10.24
C LEU A 179 -36.62 13.36 8.91
N ASN A 180 -35.44 13.95 8.96
CA ASN A 180 -34.59 14.12 7.78
C ASN A 180 -33.61 12.95 7.67
N VAL A 181 -33.41 12.48 6.44
CA VAL A 181 -32.55 11.34 6.10
C VAL A 181 -31.53 11.81 5.06
N TYR A 182 -30.30 11.98 5.52
CA TYR A 182 -29.16 12.39 4.69
C TYR A 182 -28.30 11.18 4.34
N ARG A 183 -27.57 11.20 3.24
CA ARG A 183 -26.51 10.20 3.01
C ARG A 183 -25.45 10.37 4.10
N ALA A 184 -24.81 9.28 4.50
CA ALA A 184 -23.80 9.31 5.55
C ALA A 184 -22.68 10.31 5.19
N GLY A 185 -22.46 11.30 6.05
CA GLY A 185 -21.49 12.39 5.86
C GLY A 185 -22.08 13.69 5.32
N ASN A 186 -23.35 13.73 4.91
CA ASN A 186 -23.99 14.91 4.33
C ASN A 186 -24.70 15.81 5.35
N LEU A 187 -24.95 15.34 6.58
CA LEU A 187 -25.51 16.18 7.64
C LEU A 187 -24.48 17.24 8.08
N GLY A 188 -24.87 18.51 8.07
CA GLY A 188 -23.98 19.64 8.38
C GLY A 188 -23.27 20.21 7.15
N SER A 189 -22.48 21.26 7.35
CA SER A 189 -21.86 22.05 6.27
C SER A 189 -20.36 21.80 6.14
N ASN A 190 -19.84 21.97 4.92
CA ASN A 190 -18.40 21.99 4.70
C ASN A 190 -17.80 23.35 5.08
N ARG A 191 -17.10 23.40 6.21
CA ARG A 191 -16.42 24.61 6.73
C ARG A 191 -14.88 24.52 6.64
N LYS A 192 -14.34 23.60 5.83
CA LYS A 192 -12.88 23.38 5.67
C LYS A 192 -12.10 24.64 5.31
N GLY A 193 -12.74 25.62 4.64
CA GLY A 193 -12.15 26.93 4.28
C GLY A 193 -12.05 27.95 5.43
N LYS A 194 -12.55 27.65 6.63
CA LYS A 194 -12.48 28.52 7.81
C LYS A 194 -11.69 27.84 8.94
N PRO A 195 -10.38 27.57 8.78
CA PRO A 195 -9.65 26.72 9.71
C PRO A 195 -9.64 27.26 11.14
N VAL A 196 -9.71 26.34 12.11
CA VAL A 196 -9.61 26.65 13.55
C VAL A 196 -8.22 26.24 14.06
N ARG A 197 -7.68 26.98 15.02
CA ARG A 197 -6.27 26.90 15.38
C ARG A 197 -6.07 26.69 16.87
N VAL A 198 -5.06 25.89 17.21
CA VAL A 198 -4.54 25.80 18.57
C VAL A 198 -3.95 27.15 19.00
N GLY A 199 -4.30 27.58 20.22
CA GLY A 199 -3.97 28.91 20.75
C GLY A 199 -4.94 30.02 20.36
N LYS A 200 -5.98 29.72 19.57
CA LYS A 200 -7.10 30.63 19.27
C LYS A 200 -8.41 30.04 19.81
N GLU A 201 -9.05 29.17 19.03
CA GLU A 201 -10.30 28.50 19.40
C GLU A 201 -10.04 27.17 20.13
N LEU A 202 -8.96 26.48 19.74
CA LEU A 202 -8.55 25.20 20.33
C LEU A 202 -7.46 25.40 21.37
N LYS A 203 -7.46 24.55 22.40
CA LYS A 203 -6.43 24.50 23.43
C LYS A 203 -5.28 23.58 23.04
N VAL A 204 -5.59 22.37 22.59
CA VAL A 204 -4.61 21.35 22.20
C VAL A 204 -5.23 20.34 21.24
N ILE A 205 -4.39 19.72 20.41
CA ILE A 205 -4.70 18.50 19.66
C ILE A 205 -3.69 17.44 20.08
N ASN A 206 -4.13 16.48 20.89
CA ASN A 206 -3.35 15.31 21.26
C ASN A 206 -3.39 14.29 20.11
N TYR A 207 -2.24 13.68 19.80
CA TYR A 207 -2.08 12.65 18.79
C TYR A 207 -1.50 11.39 19.43
N SER A 208 -2.07 10.23 19.09
CA SER A 208 -1.45 8.94 19.34
C SER A 208 -1.70 8.00 18.17
N ASP A 209 -0.77 7.08 17.91
CA ASP A 209 -0.98 5.98 17.00
C ASP A 209 -0.59 4.64 17.64
N ASN A 210 -1.16 3.56 17.11
CA ASN A 210 -0.76 2.22 17.51
C ASN A 210 -0.92 1.21 16.37
N ILE A 211 -0.19 0.10 16.48
CA ILE A 211 -0.18 -0.98 15.47
C ILE A 211 -0.63 -2.33 16.06
N LYS A 212 -1.34 -2.34 17.19
CA LYS A 212 -1.71 -3.57 17.91
C LYS A 212 -2.53 -4.52 17.03
N ASP A 213 -3.47 -3.95 16.29
CA ASP A 213 -4.36 -4.68 15.39
C ASP A 213 -3.98 -4.54 13.90
N LEU A 214 -2.77 -4.06 13.61
CA LEU A 214 -2.30 -3.89 12.24
C LEU A 214 -2.16 -5.24 11.54
N ARG A 215 -2.68 -5.32 10.31
CA ARG A 215 -2.59 -6.48 9.42
C ARG A 215 -2.14 -6.05 8.05
N THR A 216 -1.28 -6.85 7.44
CA THR A 216 -0.73 -6.58 6.11
C THR A 216 -1.30 -7.53 5.06
N ALA A 217 -2.10 -8.51 5.49
CA ALA A 217 -2.88 -9.38 4.63
C ALA A 217 -4.15 -9.85 5.36
N ILE A 218 -5.22 -10.13 4.60
CA ILE A 218 -6.46 -10.69 5.16
C ILE A 218 -7.03 -11.79 4.26
N ARG A 219 -7.73 -12.74 4.87
CA ARG A 219 -8.53 -13.75 4.19
C ARG A 219 -9.92 -13.84 4.82
N ALA A 220 -10.90 -14.24 4.03
CA ALA A 220 -12.28 -14.48 4.47
C ALA A 220 -12.91 -15.55 3.59
N THR A 221 -13.93 -16.23 4.12
CA THR A 221 -14.71 -17.24 3.39
C THR A 221 -16.14 -16.74 3.23
N GLY A 222 -16.67 -16.80 2.02
CA GLY A 222 -18.07 -16.54 1.70
C GLY A 222 -18.97 -17.73 2.01
N LYS A 223 -20.25 -17.59 1.66
CA LYS A 223 -21.24 -18.65 1.82
C LYS A 223 -20.79 -19.92 1.08
N ASP A 224 -21.06 -21.08 1.66
CA ASP A 224 -20.77 -22.41 1.08
C ASP A 224 -19.30 -22.64 0.69
N GLY A 225 -18.35 -22.00 1.41
CA GLY A 225 -16.92 -22.16 1.17
C GLY A 225 -16.36 -21.30 0.01
N LEU A 226 -17.14 -20.33 -0.48
CA LEU A 226 -16.72 -19.40 -1.53
C LEU A 226 -15.46 -18.64 -1.13
N THR A 227 -14.47 -18.55 -2.04
CA THR A 227 -13.26 -17.74 -1.84
C THR A 227 -13.07 -16.76 -2.99
N ILE A 228 -12.22 -15.75 -2.77
CA ILE A 228 -11.82 -14.79 -3.82
C ILE A 228 -10.78 -15.36 -4.81
N ASP A 229 -10.43 -16.64 -4.70
CA ASP A 229 -9.43 -17.27 -5.57
C ASP A 229 -9.79 -17.11 -7.05
N GLY A 230 -8.78 -16.90 -7.89
CA GLY A 230 -8.95 -16.55 -9.30
C GLY A 230 -9.26 -15.08 -9.59
N LEU A 231 -9.52 -14.23 -8.57
CA LEU A 231 -9.55 -12.78 -8.78
C LEU A 231 -8.13 -12.20 -8.86
N ASN A 232 -7.86 -11.39 -9.88
CA ASN A 232 -6.59 -10.66 -10.07
C ASN A 232 -6.82 -9.15 -9.97
N LYS A 233 -7.14 -8.66 -8.77
CA LYS A 233 -7.37 -7.25 -8.48
C LYS A 233 -6.04 -6.61 -8.09
N LYS A 234 -5.73 -5.46 -8.67
CA LYS A 234 -4.59 -4.61 -8.31
C LYS A 234 -5.07 -3.18 -8.13
N ILE A 235 -4.70 -2.57 -7.02
CA ILE A 235 -5.00 -1.18 -6.69
C ILE A 235 -3.67 -0.47 -6.48
N TYR A 236 -3.54 0.72 -7.05
CA TYR A 236 -2.33 1.53 -7.03
C TYR A 236 -2.55 2.82 -6.27
N ASP A 237 -1.48 3.37 -5.67
CA ASP A 237 -1.49 4.71 -5.09
C ASP A 237 -1.34 5.80 -6.18
N ASP A 238 -1.40 7.07 -5.78
CA ASP A 238 -1.28 8.22 -6.69
C ASP A 238 0.07 8.29 -7.43
N ASN A 239 1.09 7.59 -6.93
CA ASN A 239 2.41 7.47 -7.55
C ASN A 239 2.53 6.20 -8.42
N ASN A 240 1.41 5.55 -8.73
CA ASN A 240 1.32 4.32 -9.52
C ASN A 240 2.09 3.12 -8.92
N ARG A 241 2.28 3.09 -7.59
CA ARG A 241 2.88 1.96 -6.88
C ARG A 241 1.80 1.04 -6.37
N LEU A 242 2.05 -0.27 -6.37
CA LEU A 242 1.08 -1.27 -5.94
C LEU A 242 0.72 -1.06 -4.47
N LEU A 243 -0.55 -0.78 -4.19
CA LEU A 243 -1.07 -0.48 -2.86
C LEU A 243 -1.78 -1.70 -2.26
N TYR A 244 -2.61 -2.37 -3.06
CA TYR A 244 -3.28 -3.62 -2.69
C TYR A 244 -3.34 -4.59 -3.86
N TYR A 245 -3.33 -5.89 -3.59
CA TYR A 245 -3.60 -6.91 -4.60
C TYR A 245 -4.30 -8.15 -4.03
N SER A 246 -5.01 -8.90 -4.88
CA SER A 246 -5.53 -10.23 -4.54
C SER A 246 -4.65 -11.33 -5.12
N SER A 247 -4.44 -12.39 -4.35
CA SER A 247 -3.78 -13.62 -4.81
C SER A 247 -4.24 -14.80 -3.97
N GLY A 248 -4.67 -15.88 -4.61
CA GLY A 248 -5.35 -16.96 -3.89
C GLY A 248 -6.60 -16.44 -3.19
N MET A 249 -6.83 -16.91 -1.96
CA MET A 249 -7.93 -16.47 -1.09
C MET A 249 -7.63 -15.19 -0.27
N THR A 250 -6.56 -14.46 -0.58
CA THR A 250 -6.02 -13.39 0.29
C THR A 250 -5.95 -12.05 -0.43
N VAL A 251 -6.25 -10.97 0.30
CA VAL A 251 -5.93 -9.59 -0.11
C VAL A 251 -4.72 -9.10 0.67
N TYR A 252 -3.76 -8.52 -0.04
CA TYR A 252 -2.45 -8.12 0.46
C TYR A 252 -2.25 -6.60 0.38
N ALA A 253 -1.55 -6.04 1.36
CA ALA A 253 -1.14 -4.63 1.43
C ALA A 253 0.41 -4.52 1.47
N PRO A 254 1.10 -4.65 0.31
CA PRO A 254 2.57 -4.75 0.27
C PRO A 254 3.30 -3.54 0.87
N GLN A 255 2.81 -2.31 0.67
CA GLN A 255 3.44 -1.14 1.26
C GLN A 255 3.36 -1.15 2.79
N SER A 256 2.25 -1.64 3.35
CA SER A 256 2.10 -1.79 4.80
C SER A 256 3.00 -2.89 5.34
N ARG A 257 3.13 -4.02 4.62
CA ARG A 257 4.10 -5.08 4.93
C ARG A 257 5.53 -4.56 4.97
N ASP A 258 5.93 -3.77 3.98
CA ASP A 258 7.30 -3.25 3.89
C ASP A 258 7.61 -2.28 5.03
N ARG A 259 6.60 -1.53 5.50
CA ARG A 259 6.72 -0.63 6.64
C ARG A 259 6.62 -1.35 7.99
N PHE A 260 5.80 -2.39 8.09
CA PHE A 260 5.50 -3.14 9.31
C PHE A 260 5.61 -4.67 9.07
N PRO A 261 6.83 -5.18 8.81
CA PRO A 261 7.00 -6.58 8.45
C PRO A 261 6.84 -7.52 9.65
N SER A 262 6.30 -8.70 9.39
CA SER A 262 6.33 -9.82 10.35
C SER A 262 7.77 -10.32 10.51
N VAL A 263 8.41 -9.97 11.63
CA VAL A 263 9.78 -10.36 11.96
C VAL A 263 9.79 -11.49 12.98
N GLY A 264 10.13 -12.70 12.53
CA GLY A 264 10.25 -13.88 13.39
C GLY A 264 11.26 -14.86 12.84
N LYS A 265 11.96 -15.62 13.71
CA LYS A 265 13.01 -16.57 13.31
C LYS A 265 12.56 -17.64 12.28
N LYS A 266 11.25 -17.86 12.14
CA LYS A 266 10.64 -18.79 11.18
C LYS A 266 9.71 -18.10 10.16
N SER A 267 9.62 -16.77 10.18
CA SER A 267 8.85 -15.99 9.21
C SER A 267 9.61 -15.99 7.88
N ASN A 268 8.93 -16.30 6.78
CA ASN A 268 9.53 -16.37 5.44
C ASN A 268 8.85 -15.46 4.41
N ASP A 269 7.75 -14.80 4.76
CA ASP A 269 6.92 -14.02 3.84
C ASP A 269 6.65 -12.58 4.30
N ASN A 270 7.04 -12.24 5.54
CA ASN A 270 6.87 -10.94 6.20
C ASN A 270 5.42 -10.46 6.36
N TRP A 271 4.41 -11.31 6.09
CA TRP A 271 3.00 -10.92 6.17
C TRP A 271 2.42 -11.12 7.57
N ILE A 272 1.52 -10.21 7.96
CA ILE A 272 0.70 -10.29 9.17
C ILE A 272 -0.73 -10.56 8.70
N VAL A 273 -1.10 -11.84 8.68
CA VAL A 273 -2.37 -12.31 8.12
C VAL A 273 -3.44 -12.35 9.21
N GLU A 274 -4.61 -11.78 8.94
CA GLU A 274 -5.83 -12.04 9.71
C GLU A 274 -6.84 -12.86 8.91
N ASP A 275 -7.46 -13.82 9.59
CA ASP A 275 -8.60 -14.57 9.10
C ASP A 275 -9.87 -13.92 9.64
N LEU A 276 -10.65 -13.28 8.76
CA LEU A 276 -11.91 -12.62 9.12
C LEU A 276 -13.05 -13.64 9.34
N GLY A 277 -12.82 -14.93 9.06
CA GLY A 277 -13.79 -15.99 9.25
C GLY A 277 -14.83 -16.09 8.12
N GLU A 278 -15.96 -16.73 8.46
CA GLU A 278 -17.07 -16.99 7.53
C GLU A 278 -18.01 -15.79 7.43
N THR A 279 -18.47 -15.52 6.21
CA THR A 279 -19.37 -14.42 5.86
C THR A 279 -20.56 -14.95 5.07
N GLN A 280 -21.61 -14.13 4.94
CA GLN A 280 -22.80 -14.49 4.16
C GLN A 280 -22.73 -14.02 2.70
N TYR A 281 -21.56 -13.57 2.21
CA TYR A 281 -21.42 -13.11 0.83
C TYR A 281 -21.47 -14.29 -0.14
N GLU A 282 -22.34 -14.17 -1.15
CA GLU A 282 -22.60 -15.24 -2.13
C GLU A 282 -21.83 -15.05 -3.46
N THR A 283 -21.10 -13.94 -3.63
CA THR A 283 -20.31 -13.66 -4.85
C THR A 283 -18.86 -13.29 -4.52
N LYS A 284 -17.92 -13.65 -5.42
CA LYS A 284 -16.48 -13.36 -5.23
C LYS A 284 -16.22 -11.86 -5.18
N GLU A 285 -16.94 -11.09 -5.98
CA GLU A 285 -16.82 -9.64 -6.06
C GLU A 285 -17.30 -8.96 -4.78
N ALA A 286 -18.41 -9.41 -4.19
CA ALA A 286 -18.89 -8.87 -2.92
C ALA A 286 -17.96 -9.25 -1.76
N LEU A 287 -17.47 -10.49 -1.73
CA LEU A 287 -16.48 -10.94 -0.75
C LEU A 287 -15.17 -10.15 -0.89
N TRP A 288 -14.69 -9.93 -2.11
CA TRP A 288 -13.52 -9.08 -2.37
C TRP A 288 -13.75 -7.64 -1.91
N ALA A 289 -14.90 -7.04 -2.19
CA ALA A 289 -15.19 -5.66 -1.78
C ALA A 289 -15.19 -5.51 -0.25
N TYR A 290 -15.76 -6.49 0.46
CA TYR A 290 -15.70 -6.57 1.91
C TYR A 290 -14.27 -6.67 2.43
N MET A 291 -13.50 -7.65 1.92
CA MET A 291 -12.10 -7.82 2.29
C MET A 291 -11.30 -6.54 2.00
N TYR A 292 -11.43 -5.98 0.79
CA TYR A 292 -10.76 -4.75 0.41
C TYR A 292 -11.04 -3.59 1.40
N GLY A 293 -12.29 -3.42 1.83
CA GLY A 293 -12.64 -2.44 2.87
C GLY A 293 -11.98 -2.71 4.23
N GLU A 294 -11.86 -3.98 4.64
CA GLU A 294 -11.22 -4.35 5.91
C GLU A 294 -9.70 -4.17 5.88
N ILE A 295 -9.03 -4.55 4.79
CA ILE A 295 -7.57 -4.36 4.70
C ILE A 295 -7.22 -2.87 4.66
N GLN A 296 -8.04 -2.01 4.04
CA GLN A 296 -7.80 -0.56 4.06
C GLN A 296 -7.75 0.01 5.47
N LYS A 297 -8.59 -0.51 6.38
CA LYS A 297 -8.62 -0.09 7.79
C LYS A 297 -7.46 -0.68 8.58
N LYS A 298 -7.19 -1.98 8.40
CA LYS A 298 -6.22 -2.74 9.21
C LYS A 298 -4.76 -2.58 8.75
N SER A 299 -4.52 -2.12 7.52
CA SER A 299 -3.16 -1.96 6.96
C SER A 299 -2.50 -0.61 7.29
N VAL A 300 -3.13 0.22 8.11
CA VAL A 300 -2.55 1.49 8.57
C VAL A 300 -2.52 1.50 10.09
N PRO A 301 -1.59 2.25 10.72
CA PRO A 301 -1.65 2.49 12.16
C PRO A 301 -3.01 3.10 12.52
N GLU A 302 -3.58 2.63 13.63
CA GLU A 302 -4.77 3.23 14.20
C GLU A 302 -4.36 4.56 14.84
N ILE A 303 -4.86 5.67 14.29
CA ILE A 303 -4.58 7.02 14.74
C ILE A 303 -5.76 7.53 15.56
N THR A 304 -5.46 8.07 16.74
CA THR A 304 -6.44 8.73 17.61
C THR A 304 -6.05 10.18 17.82
N TYR A 305 -7.02 11.07 17.62
CA TYR A 305 -6.93 12.48 17.97
C TYR A 305 -7.85 12.78 19.15
N ASP A 306 -7.34 13.53 20.10
CA ASP A 306 -8.12 14.07 21.22
C ASP A 306 -7.96 15.59 21.23
N VAL A 307 -9.07 16.29 21.05
CA VAL A 307 -9.09 17.74 20.80
C VAL A 307 -9.79 18.43 21.96
N GLU A 308 -9.08 19.35 22.60
CA GLU A 308 -9.68 20.21 23.62
C GLU A 308 -9.94 21.60 23.05
N GLY A 309 -11.15 22.09 23.21
CA GLY A 309 -11.54 23.43 22.76
C GLY A 309 -13.03 23.54 22.51
N ALA A 310 -13.42 24.73 22.08
CA ALA A 310 -14.78 25.02 21.68
C ALA A 310 -14.75 25.88 20.42
N ILE A 311 -15.52 25.50 19.42
CA ILE A 311 -15.60 26.22 18.15
C ILE A 311 -17.04 26.67 17.90
N ASP A 312 -17.20 27.83 17.29
CA ASP A 312 -18.51 28.29 16.84
C ASP A 312 -18.91 27.58 15.53
N SER A 313 -19.55 26.41 15.68
CA SER A 313 -19.94 25.51 14.61
C SER A 313 -21.29 24.86 14.91
N ASP A 314 -21.89 24.20 13.91
CA ASP A 314 -23.07 23.36 14.10
C ASP A 314 -22.71 21.86 14.04
N ILE A 315 -23.61 21.02 14.54
CA ILE A 315 -23.48 19.56 14.50
C ILE A 315 -23.33 19.06 13.06
N GLY A 316 -22.37 18.16 12.82
CA GLY A 316 -22.10 17.58 11.51
C GLY A 316 -21.21 18.43 10.61
N ASP A 317 -20.92 19.68 10.96
CA ASP A 317 -20.00 20.52 10.20
C ASP A 317 -18.60 19.89 10.11
N THR A 318 -17.97 19.97 8.94
CA THR A 318 -16.59 19.51 8.73
C THR A 318 -15.62 20.68 8.74
N GLN A 319 -14.56 20.57 9.54
CA GLN A 319 -13.66 21.65 9.89
C GLN A 319 -12.19 21.25 9.67
N THR A 320 -11.36 22.18 9.23
CA THR A 320 -9.89 22.02 9.26
C THR A 320 -9.37 22.52 10.60
N LEU A 321 -8.72 21.64 11.37
CA LEU A 321 -8.04 21.91 12.63
C LEU A 321 -6.53 22.03 12.37
N ILE A 322 -5.88 23.02 12.98
CA ILE A 322 -4.46 23.29 12.78
C ILE A 322 -3.75 23.42 14.14
N ASP A 323 -2.65 22.68 14.30
CA ASP A 323 -1.69 22.89 15.38
C ASP A 323 -0.28 23.08 14.78
N ASP A 324 0.07 24.34 14.54
CA ASP A 324 1.40 24.78 14.13
C ASP A 324 2.25 25.27 15.31
N LYS A 325 1.78 25.06 16.55
CA LYS A 325 2.46 25.48 17.77
C LYS A 325 3.22 24.33 18.43
N HIS A 326 2.65 23.12 18.40
CA HIS A 326 3.21 21.95 19.08
C HIS A 326 3.77 20.90 18.12
N PHE A 327 3.56 21.03 16.80
CA PHE A 327 4.02 20.08 15.79
C PHE A 327 4.91 20.76 14.73
N GLU A 328 6.00 20.09 14.34
CA GLU A 328 6.88 20.49 13.24
C GLU A 328 7.12 19.28 12.29
N PRO A 329 6.70 19.35 11.01
CA PRO A 329 5.89 20.41 10.41
C PRO A 329 4.50 20.51 11.07
N GLY A 330 3.87 21.69 10.97
CA GLY A 330 2.56 21.95 11.57
C GLY A 330 1.52 20.89 11.21
N LEU A 331 0.72 20.50 12.20
CA LEU A 331 -0.31 19.48 12.06
C LEU A 331 -1.59 20.09 11.45
N TYR A 332 -2.09 19.48 10.38
CA TYR A 332 -3.37 19.82 9.76
C TYR A 332 -4.26 18.58 9.76
N VAL A 333 -5.47 18.68 10.32
CA VAL A 333 -6.40 17.56 10.41
C VAL A 333 -7.78 18.04 10.04
N GLN A 334 -8.47 17.33 9.15
CA GLN A 334 -9.89 17.55 8.92
C GLN A 334 -10.68 16.70 9.90
N ALA A 335 -11.72 17.26 10.51
CA ALA A 335 -12.56 16.54 11.45
C ALA A 335 -14.01 17.02 11.36
N ARG A 336 -14.96 16.18 11.77
CA ARG A 336 -16.39 16.48 11.76
C ARG A 336 -16.90 16.69 13.19
N VAL A 337 -17.67 17.74 13.43
CA VAL A 337 -18.25 18.02 14.74
C VAL A 337 -19.28 16.94 15.08
N SER A 338 -19.02 16.15 16.12
CA SER A 338 -19.93 15.10 16.61
C SER A 338 -20.77 15.55 17.78
N GLU A 339 -20.25 16.44 18.63
CA GLU A 339 -20.95 16.94 19.80
C GLU A 339 -20.62 18.40 20.08
N LEU A 340 -21.59 19.11 20.64
CA LEU A 340 -21.44 20.48 21.11
C LEU A 340 -22.11 20.62 22.47
N GLU A 341 -21.42 21.23 23.42
CA GLU A 341 -22.02 21.73 24.66
C GLU A 341 -22.11 23.25 24.56
N GLU A 342 -23.32 23.79 24.75
CA GLU A 342 -23.62 25.22 24.65
C GLU A 342 -24.21 25.74 25.96
N ASP A 343 -23.68 26.85 26.45
CA ASP A 343 -24.34 27.64 27.48
C ASP A 343 -25.33 28.60 26.80
N ILE A 344 -26.63 28.35 26.99
CA ILE A 344 -27.69 29.15 26.38
C ILE A 344 -27.73 30.58 26.95
N LEU A 345 -27.36 30.78 28.21
CA LEU A 345 -27.39 32.12 28.84
C LEU A 345 -26.30 33.04 28.30
N GLU A 346 -25.13 32.45 28.07
CA GLU A 346 -23.96 33.14 27.50
C GLU A 346 -23.91 33.06 25.97
N GLU A 347 -24.87 32.36 25.35
CA GLU A 347 -24.94 32.07 23.91
C GLU A 347 -23.62 31.53 23.33
N LYS A 348 -22.92 30.70 24.12
CA LYS A 348 -21.54 30.31 23.85
C LYS A 348 -21.37 28.79 23.81
N VAL A 349 -20.65 28.30 22.79
CA VAL A 349 -20.15 26.92 22.78
C VAL A 349 -19.03 26.80 23.82
N THR A 350 -19.19 25.88 24.78
CA THR A 350 -18.24 25.63 25.85
C THR A 350 -17.33 24.44 25.57
N LYS A 351 -17.77 23.52 24.71
CA LYS A 351 -16.99 22.35 24.30
C LYS A 351 -17.43 21.83 22.93
N SER A 352 -16.48 21.34 22.15
CA SER A 352 -16.72 20.67 20.87
C SER A 352 -16.00 19.33 20.82
N THR A 353 -16.71 18.27 20.42
CA THR A 353 -16.14 16.94 20.18
C THR A 353 -16.14 16.68 18.67
N PHE A 354 -15.11 16.01 18.19
CA PHE A 354 -14.91 15.74 16.77
C PHE A 354 -14.72 14.25 16.49
N ILE A 355 -15.11 13.81 15.30
CA ILE A 355 -14.92 12.45 14.76
C ILE A 355 -14.41 12.51 13.31
N ASN A 356 -14.18 11.35 12.71
CA ASN A 356 -13.79 11.21 11.30
C ASN A 356 -12.54 12.03 10.96
N PHE A 357 -11.55 11.96 11.85
CA PHE A 357 -10.30 12.67 11.67
C PHE A 357 -9.55 12.15 10.44
N GLU A 358 -9.11 13.07 9.59
CA GLU A 358 -8.29 12.79 8.43
C GLU A 358 -7.07 13.72 8.46
N ARG A 359 -5.89 13.13 8.67
CA ARG A 359 -4.64 13.91 8.63
C ARG A 359 -4.42 14.45 7.23
N LYS A 360 -4.17 15.75 7.14
CA LYS A 360 -3.73 16.41 5.91
C LYS A 360 -2.28 16.81 6.08
N PHE A 361 -1.49 16.54 5.07
CA PHE A 361 -0.15 17.12 4.98
C PHE A 361 -0.29 18.50 4.37
N ALA A 362 0.39 19.50 4.94
CA ALA A 362 0.49 20.79 4.28
C ALA A 362 1.07 20.56 2.88
N GLN A 363 0.59 21.28 1.85
CA GLN A 363 1.15 21.17 0.50
C GLN A 363 2.67 21.40 0.48
N THR A 364 3.19 22.18 1.44
CA THR A 364 4.63 22.36 1.67
C THR A 364 5.33 21.15 2.27
N ALA A 365 4.67 20.34 3.10
CA ALA A 365 5.22 19.08 3.62
C ALA A 365 5.25 17.98 2.55
N ASP A 366 4.26 17.91 1.66
CA ASP A 366 4.31 17.04 0.48
C ASP A 366 5.40 17.48 -0.50
N ALA A 367 5.55 18.79 -0.73
CA ALA A 367 6.64 19.32 -1.53
C ALA A 367 8.01 19.04 -0.87
N LEU A 368 8.12 19.15 0.45
CA LEU A 368 9.34 18.85 1.20
C LEU A 368 9.64 17.35 1.21
N MET A 369 8.64 16.48 1.39
CA MET A 369 8.81 15.02 1.29
C MET A 369 9.19 14.62 -0.13
N LYS A 370 8.55 15.16 -1.17
CA LYS A 370 8.98 14.99 -2.56
C LYS A 370 10.38 15.54 -2.80
N GLN A 371 10.75 16.63 -2.13
CA GLN A 371 12.10 17.20 -2.23
C GLN A 371 13.12 16.34 -1.49
N VAL A 372 12.79 15.75 -0.34
CA VAL A 372 13.62 14.82 0.42
C VAL A 372 13.78 13.51 -0.35
N GLU A 373 12.70 12.98 -0.92
CA GLU A 373 12.71 11.83 -1.84
C GLU A 373 13.55 12.15 -3.07
N LYS A 374 13.38 13.32 -3.69
CA LYS A 374 14.20 13.79 -4.81
C LYS A 374 15.68 13.93 -4.42
N LEU A 375 15.98 14.49 -3.25
CA LEU A 375 17.35 14.62 -2.75
C LEU A 375 17.97 13.26 -2.42
N ALA A 376 17.18 12.32 -1.91
CA ALA A 376 17.60 10.94 -1.70
C ALA A 376 17.82 10.20 -3.03
N GLU A 377 16.96 10.41 -4.03
CA GLU A 377 17.13 9.92 -5.40
C GLU A 377 18.38 10.55 -6.06
N GLU A 378 18.63 11.84 -5.84
CA GLU A 378 19.80 12.57 -6.35
C GLU A 378 21.11 12.12 -5.65
N ALA A 379 21.04 11.80 -4.36
CA ALA A 379 22.18 11.32 -3.56
C ALA A 379 22.45 9.80 -3.73
N ALA A 380 21.51 9.04 -4.30
CA ALA A 380 21.70 7.62 -4.54
C ALA A 380 22.92 7.37 -5.46
N PRO A 381 23.78 6.39 -5.16
CA PRO A 381 24.92 6.09 -6.01
C PRO A 381 24.47 5.51 -7.35
N TYR A 382 25.21 5.82 -8.41
CA TYR A 382 25.05 5.15 -9.70
C TYR A 382 25.57 3.71 -9.61
N THR A 383 24.85 2.76 -10.19
CA THR A 383 25.23 1.34 -10.23
C THR A 383 25.16 0.82 -11.66
N ILE A 384 26.19 0.10 -12.12
CA ILE A 384 26.17 -0.58 -13.42
C ILE A 384 25.72 -2.02 -13.20
N ARG A 385 24.71 -2.46 -13.95
CA ARG A 385 24.35 -3.88 -14.07
C ARG A 385 24.85 -4.43 -15.39
N LEU A 386 25.40 -5.64 -15.33
CA LEU A 386 25.88 -6.38 -16.48
C LEU A 386 25.04 -7.63 -16.68
N ASN A 387 24.62 -7.87 -17.92
CA ASN A 387 24.00 -9.11 -18.36
C ASN A 387 24.80 -9.67 -19.53
N THR A 388 24.84 -11.00 -19.67
CA THR A 388 25.58 -11.68 -20.74
C THR A 388 24.69 -12.69 -21.44
N ASP A 389 24.80 -12.82 -22.76
CA ASP A 389 24.06 -13.83 -23.51
C ASP A 389 24.64 -15.25 -23.33
N ASN A 390 25.96 -15.40 -23.33
CA ASN A 390 26.67 -16.69 -23.34
C ASN A 390 27.63 -16.88 -22.16
N GLY A 391 27.49 -16.07 -21.10
CA GLY A 391 28.37 -16.10 -19.92
C GLY A 391 29.73 -15.45 -20.17
N LEU A 392 30.67 -15.63 -19.23
CA LEU A 392 32.01 -15.01 -19.26
C LEU A 392 33.16 -16.03 -19.36
N THR A 393 32.83 -17.29 -19.63
CA THR A 393 33.80 -18.38 -19.70
C THR A 393 33.81 -18.99 -21.10
N PHE A 394 34.97 -18.97 -21.75
CA PHE A 394 35.25 -19.57 -23.04
C PHE A 394 35.97 -20.90 -22.87
N LYS A 395 36.02 -21.69 -23.95
CA LYS A 395 36.79 -22.93 -23.98
C LYS A 395 37.61 -22.99 -25.26
N ASN A 396 38.88 -23.37 -25.11
CA ASN A 396 39.79 -23.62 -26.23
C ASN A 396 39.85 -22.48 -27.25
N TYR A 397 39.76 -21.22 -26.79
CA TYR A 397 39.78 -20.02 -27.65
C TYR A 397 38.56 -19.87 -28.58
N ASP A 398 37.49 -20.63 -28.33
CA ASP A 398 36.28 -20.59 -29.14
C ASP A 398 35.09 -19.98 -28.37
N GLY A 399 34.13 -19.45 -29.14
CA GLY A 399 32.92 -18.82 -28.65
C GLY A 399 32.98 -17.31 -28.52
N GLN A 400 31.81 -16.71 -28.32
CA GLN A 400 31.63 -15.27 -28.24
C GLN A 400 30.52 -14.94 -27.23
N THR A 401 30.68 -13.83 -26.51
CA THR A 401 29.66 -13.32 -25.58
C THR A 401 29.41 -11.84 -25.82
N THR A 402 28.16 -11.41 -25.70
CA THR A 402 27.77 -10.01 -25.68
C THR A 402 27.40 -9.63 -24.25
N ILE A 403 28.04 -8.58 -23.75
CA ILE A 403 27.83 -8.05 -22.40
C ILE A 403 27.04 -6.74 -22.52
N ASP A 404 25.79 -6.76 -22.07
CA ASP A 404 24.92 -5.60 -21.99
C ASP A 404 25.10 -4.89 -20.64
N ALA A 405 25.39 -3.59 -20.70
CA ALA A 405 25.53 -2.72 -19.55
C ALA A 405 24.34 -1.76 -19.43
N ARG A 406 23.85 -1.60 -18.20
CA ARG A 406 22.76 -0.68 -17.85
C ARG A 406 23.16 0.12 -16.62
N LEU A 407 23.01 1.44 -16.69
CA LEU A 407 23.27 2.34 -15.58
C LEU A 407 21.95 2.60 -14.84
N GLU A 408 21.94 2.33 -13.54
CA GLU A 408 20.79 2.61 -12.66
C GLU A 408 21.15 3.66 -11.61
N LYS A 409 20.17 4.52 -11.29
CA LYS A 409 20.19 5.39 -10.11
C LYS A 409 18.83 5.34 -9.43
N ALA A 410 18.81 5.06 -8.12
CA ALA A 410 17.57 4.89 -7.34
C ALA A 410 16.56 3.89 -7.98
N GLY A 411 17.06 2.83 -8.62
CA GLY A 411 16.25 1.80 -9.28
C GLY A 411 15.64 2.18 -10.62
N LYS A 412 16.02 3.34 -11.19
CA LYS A 412 15.60 3.82 -12.52
C LYS A 412 16.80 3.86 -13.48
N ASP A 413 16.51 3.73 -14.77
CA ASP A 413 17.53 3.78 -15.82
C ASP A 413 18.02 5.18 -16.08
N VAL A 414 19.33 5.28 -16.31
CA VAL A 414 19.97 6.52 -16.67
C VAL A 414 20.75 6.32 -17.96
N GLU A 415 20.52 7.20 -18.93
CA GLU A 415 21.34 7.26 -20.13
C GLU A 415 22.74 7.78 -19.81
N CYS A 416 23.75 7.16 -20.40
CA CYS A 416 25.14 7.53 -20.21
C CYS A 416 25.99 7.16 -21.42
N GLN A 417 27.23 7.63 -21.43
CA GLN A 417 28.26 7.17 -22.35
C GLN A 417 29.02 6.02 -21.71
N TRP A 418 29.26 4.96 -22.48
CA TRP A 418 29.99 3.79 -22.00
C TRP A 418 31.46 3.86 -22.40
N GLN A 419 32.32 3.29 -21.57
CA GLN A 419 33.71 3.03 -21.92
C GLN A 419 34.09 1.65 -21.40
N TRP A 420 34.46 0.78 -22.34
CA TRP A 420 34.95 -0.57 -22.06
C TRP A 420 36.47 -0.60 -22.19
N LYS A 421 37.14 -1.16 -21.19
CA LYS A 421 38.59 -1.34 -21.17
C LYS A 421 38.98 -2.78 -20.89
N LEU A 422 39.79 -3.35 -21.77
CA LEU A 422 40.39 -4.66 -21.59
C LEU A 422 41.90 -4.45 -21.45
N GLU A 423 42.48 -4.93 -20.33
CA GLU A 423 43.91 -4.79 -20.03
C GLU A 423 44.47 -3.35 -20.06
N GLY A 424 43.59 -2.35 -19.93
CA GLY A 424 43.94 -0.93 -19.91
C GLY A 424 43.57 -0.19 -21.20
N ASP A 425 43.39 -0.91 -22.32
CA ASP A 425 43.06 -0.34 -23.61
C ASP A 425 41.55 -0.19 -23.81
N VAL A 426 41.13 0.92 -24.40
CA VAL A 426 39.72 1.19 -24.69
C VAL A 426 39.31 0.39 -25.92
N ILE A 427 38.35 -0.54 -25.75
CA ILE A 427 37.92 -1.46 -26.81
C ILE A 427 36.47 -1.24 -27.26
N GLY A 428 35.71 -0.39 -26.58
CA GLY A 428 34.33 -0.09 -26.98
C GLY A 428 33.69 1.05 -26.18
N ASN A 429 32.60 1.58 -26.73
CA ASN A 429 31.87 2.73 -26.16
C ASN A 429 30.33 2.61 -26.24
N GLN A 430 29.82 1.47 -26.68
CA GLN A 430 28.38 1.20 -26.76
C GLN A 430 27.88 0.55 -25.46
N SER A 431 26.55 0.52 -25.24
CA SER A 431 25.95 -0.15 -24.08
C SER A 431 26.11 -1.67 -24.10
N ALA A 432 26.38 -2.25 -25.28
CA ALA A 432 26.71 -3.64 -25.45
C ALA A 432 28.14 -3.77 -25.98
N LEU A 433 28.89 -4.73 -25.46
CA LEU A 433 30.21 -5.09 -25.97
C LEU A 433 30.26 -6.59 -26.27
N THR A 434 30.62 -6.92 -27.50
CA THR A 434 30.87 -8.30 -27.90
C THR A 434 32.35 -8.64 -27.74
N VAL A 435 32.64 -9.74 -27.04
CA VAL A 435 34.01 -10.24 -26.78
C VAL A 435 34.15 -11.65 -27.35
N ASP A 436 35.22 -11.86 -28.11
CA ASP A 436 35.59 -13.15 -28.70
C ASP A 436 36.55 -13.91 -27.76
N GLY A 437 36.29 -15.20 -27.56
CA GLY A 437 37.13 -16.08 -26.74
C GLY A 437 38.56 -16.22 -27.27
N ASN A 438 38.80 -16.02 -28.57
CA ASN A 438 40.14 -16.04 -29.15
C ASN A 438 41.04 -14.92 -28.61
N ALA A 439 40.47 -13.80 -28.18
CA ALA A 439 41.21 -12.68 -27.63
C ALA A 439 41.64 -12.89 -26.17
N ILE A 440 41.19 -13.98 -25.51
CA ILE A 440 41.40 -14.22 -24.08
C ILE A 440 42.34 -15.41 -23.89
N ASN A 441 43.54 -15.17 -23.37
CA ASN A 441 44.56 -16.21 -23.24
C ASN A 441 44.32 -17.19 -22.08
N ASP A 442 44.04 -16.66 -20.89
CA ASP A 442 43.73 -17.43 -19.67
C ASP A 442 42.67 -16.68 -18.88
N LYS A 443 43.03 -15.53 -18.33
CA LYS A 443 42.14 -14.64 -17.59
C LYS A 443 42.35 -13.20 -18.02
N ALA A 444 41.26 -12.47 -18.27
CA ALA A 444 41.30 -11.04 -18.51
C ALA A 444 40.22 -10.33 -17.67
N VAL A 445 40.53 -9.11 -17.23
CA VAL A 445 39.57 -8.26 -16.50
C VAL A 445 39.10 -7.16 -17.44
N LEU A 446 37.81 -7.17 -17.71
CA LEU A 446 37.12 -6.17 -18.50
C LEU A 446 36.50 -5.14 -17.56
N PHE A 447 36.96 -3.90 -17.63
CA PHE A 447 36.35 -2.78 -16.92
C PHE A 447 35.29 -2.10 -17.79
N VAL A 448 34.16 -1.79 -17.18
CA VAL A 448 33.13 -0.94 -17.78
C VAL A 448 32.93 0.29 -16.92
N SER A 449 32.97 1.45 -17.56
CA SER A 449 32.77 2.75 -16.91
C SER A 449 31.59 3.45 -17.56
N ALA A 450 30.72 4.03 -16.74
CA ALA A 450 29.63 4.87 -17.18
C ALA A 450 30.00 6.33 -16.96
N LEU A 451 29.87 7.15 -18.01
CA LEU A 451 30.19 8.56 -17.99
C LEU A 451 28.95 9.40 -18.24
N ILE A 452 28.74 10.41 -17.41
CA ILE A 452 27.72 11.46 -17.60
C ILE A 452 28.48 12.78 -17.67
N ASP A 453 28.22 13.58 -18.71
CA ASP A 453 28.91 14.84 -18.99
C ASP A 453 30.46 14.69 -18.99
N GLY A 454 30.96 13.55 -19.46
CA GLY A 454 32.38 13.24 -19.54
C GLY A 454 33.05 12.89 -18.20
N LYS A 455 32.31 12.81 -17.09
CA LYS A 455 32.79 12.32 -15.79
C LYS A 455 32.37 10.88 -15.54
N GLU A 456 33.30 10.04 -15.09
CA GLU A 456 33.00 8.69 -14.60
C GLU A 456 32.11 8.77 -13.36
N VAL A 457 30.89 8.25 -13.46
CA VAL A 457 29.90 8.23 -12.36
C VAL A 457 29.77 6.87 -11.70
N ALA A 458 30.15 5.80 -12.41
CA ALA A 458 30.21 4.44 -11.90
C ALA A 458 31.19 3.61 -12.72
N LYS A 459 31.77 2.60 -12.07
CA LYS A 459 32.68 1.64 -12.69
C LYS A 459 32.47 0.25 -12.07
N THR A 460 32.45 -0.78 -12.90
CA THR A 460 32.46 -2.17 -12.46
C THR A 460 33.36 -3.00 -13.37
N GLU A 461 33.55 -4.27 -13.05
CA GLU A 461 34.39 -5.19 -13.79
C GLU A 461 33.69 -6.53 -14.03
N ALA A 462 34.05 -7.17 -15.15
CA ALA A 462 33.71 -8.54 -15.48
C ALA A 462 35.01 -9.32 -15.70
N THR A 463 35.10 -10.50 -15.10
CA THR A 463 36.25 -11.40 -15.29
C THR A 463 35.93 -12.39 -16.39
N LEU A 464 36.70 -12.34 -17.47
CA LEU A 464 36.65 -13.28 -18.58
C LEU A 464 37.68 -14.37 -18.36
N VAL A 465 37.29 -15.63 -18.58
CA VAL A 465 38.18 -16.79 -18.41
C VAL A 465 38.10 -17.67 -19.65
N ASN A 466 39.25 -18.15 -20.13
CA ASN A 466 39.32 -19.14 -21.20
C ASN A 466 39.95 -20.42 -20.67
N LEU A 467 39.18 -21.51 -20.65
CA LEU A 467 39.65 -22.82 -20.23
C LEU A 467 40.28 -23.54 -21.42
N VAL A 468 41.60 -23.63 -21.43
CA VAL A 468 42.37 -24.21 -22.53
C VAL A 468 42.83 -25.62 -22.18
N GLU A 469 42.40 -26.59 -22.97
CA GLU A 469 42.83 -27.98 -22.86
C GLU A 469 44.24 -28.20 -23.44
N PRO A 470 44.98 -29.20 -22.92
CA PRO A 470 46.28 -29.56 -23.46
C PRO A 470 46.17 -30.02 -24.93
N ILE A 471 47.23 -29.78 -25.70
CA ILE A 471 47.33 -30.29 -27.07
C ILE A 471 47.68 -31.78 -27.01
N GLU A 472 46.95 -32.59 -27.76
CA GLU A 472 47.24 -34.00 -28.00
C GLU A 472 47.89 -34.16 -29.38
N LEU A 473 49.09 -34.75 -29.42
CA LEU A 473 49.78 -35.09 -30.66
C LEU A 473 49.50 -36.55 -31.04
N GLN A 474 49.02 -36.78 -32.26
CA GLN A 474 48.80 -38.11 -32.82
C GLN A 474 49.60 -38.28 -34.12
N VAL A 475 50.37 -39.38 -34.23
CA VAL A 475 51.07 -39.76 -35.47
C VAL A 475 50.32 -40.88 -36.18
N ARG A 476 50.00 -40.69 -37.47
CA ARG A 476 49.30 -41.66 -38.31
C ARG A 476 50.15 -42.08 -39.50
N ALA A 477 50.17 -43.37 -39.80
CA ALA A 477 50.88 -43.92 -40.95
C ALA A 477 49.90 -44.30 -42.07
N SER A 478 50.11 -43.79 -43.29
CA SER A 478 49.16 -43.98 -44.41
C SER A 478 49.02 -45.45 -44.84
N ASN A 479 50.09 -46.24 -44.72
CA ASN A 479 50.14 -47.65 -45.14
C ASN A 479 50.53 -48.58 -43.98
N GLY A 480 50.18 -48.21 -42.74
CA GLY A 480 50.54 -48.95 -41.54
C GLY A 480 52.02 -48.83 -41.15
N ASN A 481 52.43 -49.62 -40.15
CA ASN A 481 53.77 -49.58 -39.53
C ASN A 481 54.55 -50.90 -39.67
N VAL A 482 54.07 -51.86 -40.48
CA VAL A 482 54.74 -53.14 -40.77
C VAL A 482 54.86 -53.31 -42.28
N PHE A 483 56.09 -53.47 -42.77
CA PHE A 483 56.40 -53.60 -44.19
C PHE A 483 57.01 -54.98 -44.50
N LYS A 484 56.77 -55.53 -45.69
CA LYS A 484 57.29 -56.84 -46.12
C LYS A 484 58.04 -56.71 -47.46
N ASN A 485 59.04 -57.56 -47.68
CA ASN A 485 59.82 -57.66 -48.92
C ASN A 485 60.57 -56.38 -49.34
N GLY A 486 60.94 -55.50 -48.38
CA GLY A 486 61.74 -54.30 -48.65
C GLY A 486 60.99 -53.15 -49.34
N ILE A 487 59.72 -53.33 -49.69
CA ILE A 487 58.89 -52.27 -50.31
C ILE A 487 58.31 -51.41 -49.18
N ILE A 488 58.93 -50.26 -48.94
CA ILE A 488 58.51 -49.28 -47.93
C ILE A 488 58.08 -48.01 -48.64
N SER A 489 56.81 -47.66 -48.49
CA SER A 489 56.25 -46.37 -48.89
C SER A 489 55.10 -46.06 -47.95
N THR A 490 55.37 -45.31 -46.89
CA THR A 490 54.33 -44.82 -45.97
C THR A 490 54.56 -43.33 -45.73
N ASN A 491 53.48 -42.59 -45.53
CA ASN A 491 53.57 -41.23 -45.04
C ASN A 491 53.27 -41.26 -43.55
N LEU A 492 54.17 -40.76 -42.71
CA LEU A 492 53.87 -40.43 -41.33
C LEU A 492 53.33 -39.00 -41.30
N THR A 493 52.14 -38.83 -40.73
CA THR A 493 51.49 -37.52 -40.58
C THR A 493 51.23 -37.28 -39.10
N ALA A 494 51.81 -36.21 -38.56
CA ALA A 494 51.47 -35.70 -37.25
C ALA A 494 50.16 -34.91 -37.33
N THR A 495 49.26 -35.07 -36.38
CA THR A 495 48.01 -34.29 -36.26
C THR A 495 47.88 -33.81 -34.84
N LEU A 496 47.52 -32.54 -34.65
CA LEU A 496 47.39 -31.88 -33.36
C LEU A 496 45.93 -31.68 -33.01
N TRP A 497 45.51 -32.15 -31.84
CA TRP A 497 44.12 -32.13 -31.41
C TRP A 497 43.97 -31.37 -30.09
N ARG A 498 42.88 -30.61 -29.95
CA ARG A 498 42.46 -29.97 -28.71
C ARG A 498 40.93 -29.99 -28.64
N GLY A 499 40.36 -30.42 -27.50
CA GLY A 499 38.91 -30.49 -27.33
C GLY A 499 38.20 -31.33 -28.41
N GLY A 500 38.87 -32.36 -28.95
CA GLY A 500 38.33 -33.22 -30.01
C GLY A 500 38.37 -32.63 -31.43
N GLN A 501 38.97 -31.46 -31.65
CA GLN A 501 39.16 -30.85 -32.96
C GLN A 501 40.64 -30.77 -33.34
N GLU A 502 40.95 -30.99 -34.62
CA GLU A 502 42.31 -30.83 -35.14
C GLU A 502 42.63 -29.33 -35.36
N ILE A 503 43.69 -28.82 -34.70
CA ILE A 503 43.99 -27.38 -34.59
C ILE A 503 45.08 -26.84 -35.54
N ASP A 504 45.78 -27.70 -36.27
CA ASP A 504 46.77 -27.28 -37.27
C ASP A 504 46.64 -28.14 -38.53
N LYS A 505 45.46 -28.08 -39.17
CA LYS A 505 45.13 -28.93 -40.33
C LYS A 505 46.11 -28.72 -41.48
N ASP A 506 46.47 -27.48 -41.73
CA ASP A 506 47.35 -27.09 -42.85
C ASP A 506 48.85 -27.18 -42.50
N GLY A 507 49.20 -27.37 -41.22
CA GLY A 507 50.59 -27.55 -40.76
C GLY A 507 51.40 -26.26 -40.79
N THR A 508 50.75 -25.12 -40.55
CA THR A 508 51.33 -23.78 -40.68
C THR A 508 51.51 -23.06 -39.34
N GLU A 509 50.84 -23.52 -38.29
CA GLU A 509 50.88 -22.88 -36.97
C GLU A 509 51.98 -23.46 -36.06
N PHE A 510 52.34 -24.72 -36.28
CA PHE A 510 53.36 -25.42 -35.52
C PHE A 510 54.50 -25.89 -36.43
N SER A 511 55.71 -25.91 -35.86
CA SER A 511 56.85 -26.58 -36.45
C SER A 511 56.82 -28.05 -36.03
N TYR A 512 56.98 -28.96 -36.98
CA TYR A 512 56.98 -30.40 -36.74
C TYR A 512 58.41 -30.93 -36.80
N ILE A 513 58.90 -31.35 -35.64
CA ILE A 513 60.28 -31.78 -35.45
C ILE A 513 60.27 -33.30 -35.42
N TRP A 514 60.70 -33.93 -36.51
CA TRP A 514 60.76 -35.39 -36.56
C TRP A 514 62.12 -35.89 -36.13
N THR A 515 62.11 -36.91 -35.28
CA THR A 515 63.33 -37.63 -34.89
C THR A 515 63.17 -39.13 -35.16
N LYS A 516 64.29 -39.76 -35.48
CA LYS A 516 64.43 -41.18 -35.77
C LYS A 516 65.46 -41.77 -34.82
N VAL A 517 65.08 -42.91 -34.27
CA VAL A 517 65.92 -43.80 -33.47
C VAL A 517 66.05 -45.11 -34.25
N LYS A 518 67.29 -45.58 -34.46
CA LYS A 518 67.60 -46.80 -35.22
C LYS A 518 67.22 -48.07 -34.43
N ASP A 519 67.40 -49.23 -35.03
CA ASP A 519 67.14 -50.53 -34.39
C ASP A 519 68.00 -50.78 -33.14
N ASP A 520 69.20 -50.20 -33.10
CA ASP A 520 70.16 -50.23 -31.99
C ASP A 520 69.89 -49.20 -30.88
N GLU A 521 68.74 -48.53 -30.92
CA GLU A 521 68.32 -47.48 -29.97
C GLU A 521 69.18 -46.21 -29.97
N THR A 522 70.09 -46.04 -30.93
CA THR A 522 70.86 -44.79 -31.10
C THR A 522 70.16 -43.81 -32.05
N PRO A 523 70.28 -42.47 -31.81
CA PRO A 523 69.69 -41.47 -32.69
C PRO A 523 70.33 -41.47 -34.07
N ASP A 524 69.53 -41.23 -35.11
CA ASP A 524 70.01 -41.01 -36.47
C ASP A 524 70.33 -39.52 -36.68
N GLU A 525 71.52 -39.09 -36.26
CA GLU A 525 71.95 -37.67 -36.24
C GLU A 525 71.80 -36.95 -37.60
N LEU A 526 72.08 -37.64 -38.70
CA LEU A 526 71.96 -37.06 -40.04
C LEU A 526 70.49 -36.91 -40.45
N TRP A 527 69.68 -37.93 -40.20
CA TRP A 527 68.26 -37.90 -40.49
C TRP A 527 67.53 -36.87 -39.62
N ASN A 528 67.84 -36.83 -38.32
CA ASN A 528 67.24 -35.89 -37.36
C ASN A 528 67.54 -34.44 -37.73
N ARG A 529 68.77 -34.14 -38.15
CA ARG A 529 69.15 -32.79 -38.62
C ARG A 529 68.41 -32.39 -39.89
N ALA A 530 68.14 -33.33 -40.79
CA ALA A 530 67.41 -33.06 -42.03
C ALA A 530 65.91 -32.81 -41.81
N HIS A 531 65.35 -33.27 -40.68
CA HIS A 531 63.91 -33.19 -40.38
C HIS A 531 63.56 -32.39 -39.12
N SER A 532 64.50 -31.62 -38.57
CA SER A 532 64.33 -30.85 -37.32
C SER A 532 63.42 -29.63 -37.43
N TYR A 533 62.99 -29.26 -38.64
CA TYR A 533 61.98 -28.23 -38.92
C TYR A 533 61.18 -28.63 -40.17
N SER A 534 60.63 -29.83 -40.12
CA SER A 534 60.01 -30.51 -41.25
C SER A 534 58.54 -30.13 -41.40
N GLN A 535 57.95 -30.57 -42.52
CA GLN A 535 56.52 -30.55 -42.73
C GLN A 535 55.80 -31.54 -41.80
N LYS A 536 54.50 -31.28 -41.60
CA LYS A 536 53.55 -32.12 -40.86
C LYS A 536 53.53 -33.59 -41.32
N THR A 537 53.84 -33.82 -42.60
CA THR A 537 53.91 -35.14 -43.21
C THR A 537 55.32 -35.41 -43.73
N ILE A 538 55.89 -36.54 -43.36
CA ILE A 538 57.14 -37.06 -43.94
C ILE A 538 56.86 -38.36 -44.69
N LYS A 539 57.49 -38.52 -45.85
CA LYS A 539 57.44 -39.77 -46.60
C LYS A 539 58.62 -40.63 -46.20
N LEU A 540 58.33 -41.85 -45.74
CA LEU A 540 59.34 -42.85 -45.45
C LEU A 540 59.48 -43.81 -46.63
N THR A 541 60.72 -44.03 -47.04
CA THR A 541 61.11 -44.95 -48.10
C THR A 541 62.01 -46.05 -47.56
N GLN A 542 62.48 -46.94 -48.44
CA GLN A 542 63.43 -47.99 -48.08
C GLN A 542 64.77 -47.43 -47.57
N GLU A 543 65.18 -46.22 -47.98
CA GLU A 543 66.40 -45.56 -47.51
C GLU A 543 66.29 -45.13 -46.04
N ASP A 544 65.08 -44.82 -45.58
CA ASP A 544 64.81 -44.31 -44.25
C ASP A 544 64.70 -45.40 -43.17
N LEU A 545 64.52 -46.67 -43.56
CA LEU A 545 64.21 -47.77 -42.64
C LEU A 545 65.00 -49.04 -42.97
N PHE A 546 66.02 -49.32 -42.17
CA PHE A 546 66.75 -50.59 -42.19
C PHE A 546 66.28 -51.47 -41.03
N ARG A 547 65.56 -52.56 -41.33
CA ARG A 547 64.95 -53.53 -40.38
C ARG A 547 63.88 -52.96 -39.45
N ARG A 548 64.23 -52.04 -38.55
CA ARG A 548 63.35 -51.40 -37.56
C ARG A 548 63.88 -49.99 -37.23
N ALA A 549 62.98 -49.06 -37.01
CA ALA A 549 63.29 -47.75 -36.44
C ALA A 549 62.03 -47.23 -35.72
N SER A 550 62.23 -46.32 -34.77
CA SER A 550 61.15 -45.58 -34.11
C SER A 550 61.22 -44.13 -34.57
N PHE A 551 60.07 -43.58 -34.96
CA PHE A 551 59.94 -42.19 -35.37
C PHE A 551 59.09 -41.45 -34.34
N PHE A 552 59.56 -40.30 -33.90
CA PHE A 552 58.87 -39.41 -32.98
C PHE A 552 58.67 -38.07 -33.65
N CYS A 553 57.63 -37.36 -33.21
CA CYS A 553 57.40 -36.00 -33.60
C CYS A 553 57.27 -35.19 -32.32
N ASP A 554 57.99 -34.08 -32.25
CA ASP A 554 57.76 -33.01 -31.29
C ASP A 554 57.18 -31.82 -32.04
N VAL A 555 56.49 -30.92 -31.34
CA VAL A 555 55.89 -29.73 -31.93
C VAL A 555 56.23 -28.46 -31.16
N GLU A 556 56.56 -27.41 -31.91
CA GLU A 556 56.86 -26.08 -31.37
C GLU A 556 55.94 -25.05 -32.02
N TYR A 557 55.30 -24.20 -31.21
CA TYR A 557 54.42 -23.16 -31.72
C TYR A 557 55.21 -22.00 -32.35
N ILE A 558 54.84 -21.57 -33.56
CA ILE A 558 55.61 -20.57 -34.35
C ILE A 558 55.10 -19.12 -34.12
N GLY A 559 54.18 -18.87 -33.18
CA GLY A 559 53.92 -17.51 -32.69
C GLY A 559 52.95 -16.63 -33.49
N LYS A 560 52.21 -17.15 -34.47
CA LYS A 560 51.26 -16.36 -35.29
C LYS A 560 49.83 -16.32 -34.74
N ARG A 561 49.64 -15.81 -33.53
CA ARG A 561 48.31 -15.34 -33.11
C ARG A 561 48.35 -13.83 -33.08
N ASN A 562 47.49 -13.20 -33.88
CA ASN A 562 47.25 -11.76 -33.80
C ASN A 562 46.56 -11.43 -32.49
#